data_AF-A0A0R3RKF7-F1
#
_entry.id   AF-A0A0R3RKF7-F1
#
_cell.length_a   1.000
_cell.length_b   1.000
_cell.length_c   1.000
_cell.angle_alpha   90.00
_cell.angle_beta   90.00
_cell.angle_gamma   90.00
#
_symmetry.space_group_name_H-M   'P 1'
#
loop_
_entity.id
_entity.type
_entity.pdbx_description
1 polymer ?
#
loop_
_entity_poly.entity_id
_entity_poly.type
_entity_poly.pdbx_seq_one_letter_code
_entity_poly.pdbx_strand_id
1 'polypeptide(L)'
;MGDNIRLNKFEDEDVNSNFLNPMTFCRKLRKFISNLLKLCLKMSERFYGTIKPRNDFNAEEAADTLYNAMQGSGCDKYRVIQVIAHCNNAQRQMIRSPYKNKYGKDLVEELKKELSGDLEDVIIGLMETPTKYDAMQLQKAMKVVGVMRIS
;
A
#
# COMPACT_ATOMS: atom_id res chain seq x y z
N MET A 1 -4.31 -77.84 -29.15
CA MET A 1 -2.90 -78.30 -29.03
C MET A 1 -2.15 -77.56 -30.13
N GLY A 2 -1.18 -76.68 -29.89
CA GLY A 2 -0.27 -76.56 -28.77
C GLY A 2 1.11 -76.48 -29.42
N ASP A 3 1.46 -75.32 -29.98
CA ASP A 3 2.75 -75.14 -30.62
C ASP A 3 3.70 -74.29 -29.78
N ASN A 4 4.82 -74.97 -29.52
CA ASN A 4 6.01 -74.56 -28.83
C ASN A 4 6.58 -73.21 -29.27
N ILE A 5 6.95 -72.45 -28.24
CA ILE A 5 8.07 -71.52 -28.12
C ILE A 5 9.13 -71.66 -29.22
N ARG A 6 9.46 -70.53 -29.86
CA ARG A 6 10.83 -70.26 -30.34
C ARG A 6 11.28 -68.89 -29.85
N LEU A 7 12.07 -68.92 -28.78
CA LEU A 7 12.93 -67.82 -28.37
C LEU A 7 13.89 -67.51 -29.52
N ASN A 8 13.86 -66.29 -30.02
CA ASN A 8 15.04 -65.63 -30.57
C ASN A 8 15.32 -64.42 -29.69
N LYS A 9 16.46 -64.48 -29.01
CA LYS A 9 17.11 -63.35 -28.37
C LYS A 9 17.32 -62.26 -29.43
N PHE A 10 16.98 -61.02 -29.09
CA PHE A 10 17.61 -59.87 -29.71
C PHE A 10 17.89 -58.85 -28.60
N GLU A 11 19.06 -58.26 -28.71
CA GLU A 11 19.92 -57.77 -27.65
C GLU A 11 19.44 -56.47 -27.00
N ASP A 12 19.98 -56.22 -25.80
CA ASP A 12 19.87 -54.99 -25.03
C ASP A 12 20.27 -53.77 -25.87
N GLU A 13 19.34 -52.83 -26.12
CA GLU A 13 19.68 -51.44 -26.43
C GLU A 13 18.84 -50.48 -25.56
N ASP A 14 19.56 -49.86 -24.63
CA ASP A 14 19.44 -48.49 -24.17
C ASP A 14 18.17 -48.03 -23.43
N VAL A 15 18.33 -48.08 -22.10
CA VAL A 15 17.83 -47.13 -21.09
C VAL A 15 17.66 -45.71 -21.67
N ASN A 16 16.44 -45.34 -22.07
CA ASN A 16 16.10 -43.94 -22.31
C ASN A 16 15.93 -43.21 -20.97
N SER A 17 17.07 -42.74 -20.46
CA SER A 17 17.27 -42.02 -19.20
C SER A 17 16.78 -40.56 -19.25
N ASN A 18 15.58 -40.31 -19.78
CA ASN A 18 14.92 -39.00 -19.67
C ASN A 18 13.91 -38.94 -18.52
N PHE A 19 14.14 -39.76 -17.49
CA PHE A 19 13.46 -39.65 -16.20
C PHE A 19 13.96 -38.39 -15.48
N LEU A 20 13.22 -37.30 -15.70
CA LEU A 20 13.18 -36.05 -14.95
C LEU A 20 14.28 -35.91 -13.88
N ASN A 21 15.45 -35.44 -14.32
CA ASN A 21 16.56 -35.13 -13.44
C ASN A 21 16.05 -34.14 -12.35
N PRO A 22 16.01 -34.49 -11.06
CA PRO A 22 15.29 -33.72 -10.02
C PRO A 22 15.83 -32.29 -9.90
N MET A 23 17.11 -32.10 -10.23
CA MET A 23 17.77 -30.80 -10.29
C MET A 23 17.24 -29.90 -11.43
N THR A 24 16.79 -30.49 -12.55
CA THR A 24 16.18 -29.74 -13.68
C THR A 24 14.74 -29.32 -13.38
N PHE A 25 13.99 -30.14 -12.64
CA PHE A 25 12.65 -29.79 -12.15
C PHE A 25 12.73 -28.63 -11.14
N CYS A 26 13.64 -28.71 -10.16
CA CYS A 26 13.89 -27.63 -9.21
C CYS A 26 14.37 -26.33 -9.89
N ARG A 27 15.21 -26.41 -10.94
CA ARG A 27 15.61 -25.25 -11.74
C ARG A 27 14.42 -24.63 -12.50
N LYS A 28 13.56 -25.44 -13.11
CA LYS A 28 12.35 -24.96 -13.79
C LYS A 28 11.36 -24.33 -12.81
N LEU A 29 11.15 -24.95 -11.66
CA LEU A 29 10.26 -24.42 -10.61
C LEU A 29 10.82 -23.13 -10.01
N ARG A 30 12.12 -23.03 -9.74
CA ARG A 30 12.76 -21.78 -9.28
C ARG A 30 12.67 -20.66 -10.32
N LYS A 31 12.86 -20.98 -11.60
CA LYS A 31 12.73 -20.00 -12.70
C LYS A 31 11.28 -19.56 -12.86
N PHE A 32 10.33 -20.47 -12.70
CA PHE A 32 8.90 -20.17 -12.73
C PHE A 32 8.48 -19.30 -11.54
N ILE A 33 8.86 -19.66 -10.31
CA ILE A 33 8.62 -18.87 -9.11
C ILE A 33 9.31 -17.49 -9.22
N SER A 34 10.55 -17.42 -9.70
CA SER A 34 11.26 -16.14 -9.89
C SER A 34 10.57 -15.26 -10.95
N ASN A 35 10.10 -15.85 -12.05
CA ASN A 35 9.37 -15.11 -13.08
C ASN A 35 7.97 -14.69 -12.59
N LEU A 36 7.28 -15.51 -11.80
CA LEU A 36 6.03 -15.16 -11.14
C LEU A 36 6.23 -14.03 -10.12
N LEU A 37 7.29 -14.08 -9.32
CA LEU A 37 7.63 -13.03 -8.37
C LEU A 37 7.94 -11.73 -9.12
N LYS A 38 8.72 -11.79 -10.22
CA LYS A 38 8.99 -10.64 -11.09
C LYS A 38 7.73 -10.10 -11.75
N LEU A 39 6.80 -10.95 -12.18
CA LEU A 39 5.54 -10.54 -12.80
C LEU A 39 4.60 -9.89 -11.79
N CYS A 40 4.48 -10.44 -10.58
CA CYS A 40 3.73 -9.84 -9.48
C CYS A 40 4.33 -8.49 -9.05
N LEU A 41 5.66 -8.36 -8.99
CA LEU A 41 6.31 -7.07 -8.74
C LEU A 41 6.05 -6.09 -9.89
N LYS A 42 6.05 -6.56 -11.14
CA LYS A 42 5.82 -5.71 -12.33
C LYS A 42 4.36 -5.26 -12.49
N MET A 43 3.39 -6.01 -11.94
CA MET A 43 1.99 -5.58 -11.82
C MET A 43 1.80 -4.39 -10.86
N SER A 44 2.78 -4.10 -10.00
CA SER A 44 2.76 -2.97 -9.06
C SER A 44 3.13 -1.63 -9.70
N GLU A 45 3.80 -1.60 -10.86
CA GLU A 45 4.46 -0.38 -11.37
C GLU A 45 3.61 0.49 -12.31
N ARG A 46 2.29 0.54 -12.15
CA ARG A 46 1.48 1.61 -12.75
C ARG A 46 0.50 2.20 -11.75
N PHE A 47 1.06 2.79 -10.70
CA PHE A 47 0.31 3.72 -9.86
C PHE A 47 0.07 5.00 -10.68
N TYR A 48 -1.17 5.29 -11.10
CA TYR A 48 -1.53 6.53 -11.81
C TYR A 48 -1.86 7.71 -10.88
N GLY A 49 -1.76 7.53 -9.56
CA GLY A 49 -2.02 8.60 -8.61
C GLY A 49 -0.99 9.73 -8.72
N THR A 50 -1.43 10.96 -8.48
CA THR A 50 -0.60 12.18 -8.52
C THR A 50 0.41 12.23 -7.37
N ILE A 51 0.06 11.69 -6.20
CA ILE A 51 0.93 11.65 -5.02
C ILE A 51 1.73 10.34 -5.00
N LYS A 52 3.04 10.43 -5.23
CA LYS A 52 3.96 9.28 -5.13
C LYS A 52 4.58 9.20 -3.73
N PRO A 53 5.02 8.00 -3.27
CA PRO A 53 5.86 7.91 -2.08
C PRO A 53 7.15 8.72 -2.28
N ARG A 54 7.47 9.58 -1.30
CA ARG A 54 8.78 10.24 -1.22
C ARG A 54 9.84 9.26 -0.67
N ASN A 55 10.95 9.06 -1.37
CA ASN A 55 11.98 8.08 -1.00
C ASN A 55 12.83 8.53 0.20
N ASP A 56 13.07 9.84 0.33
CA ASP A 56 13.87 10.52 1.33
C ASP A 56 13.00 11.13 2.46
N PHE A 57 11.87 10.51 2.75
CA PHE A 57 10.92 11.05 3.71
C PHE A 57 11.38 10.91 5.17
N ASN A 58 11.58 12.04 5.85
CA ASN A 58 11.79 12.10 7.28
C ASN A 58 10.51 12.51 8.02
N ALA A 59 9.94 11.59 8.79
CA ALA A 59 8.70 11.82 9.55
C ALA A 59 8.88 12.83 10.70
N GLU A 60 10.07 12.88 11.31
CA GLU A 60 10.37 13.80 12.40
C GLU A 60 10.50 15.24 11.91
N GLU A 61 11.21 15.45 10.80
CA GLU A 61 11.34 16.78 10.19
C GLU A 61 9.99 17.31 9.71
N ALA A 62 9.15 16.44 9.15
CA ALA A 62 7.79 16.80 8.76
C ALA A 62 6.94 17.19 9.99
N ALA A 63 7.08 16.48 11.11
CA ALA A 63 6.40 16.82 12.36
C ALA A 63 6.86 18.19 12.90
N ASP A 64 8.16 18.47 12.88
CA ASP A 64 8.72 19.74 13.35
C ASP A 64 8.27 20.91 12.45
N THR A 65 8.24 20.68 11.14
CA THR A 65 7.75 21.68 10.16
C THR A 65 6.27 21.99 10.39
N LEU A 66 5.44 20.98 10.66
CA LEU A 66 4.02 21.16 10.96
C LEU A 66 3.83 21.92 12.28
N TYR A 67 4.58 21.57 13.32
CA TYR A 67 4.51 22.27 14.60
C TYR A 67 4.86 23.75 14.46
N ASN A 68 5.96 24.06 13.76
CA ASN A 68 6.38 25.44 13.52
C ASN A 68 5.36 26.22 12.67
N ALA A 69 4.71 25.57 11.69
CA ALA A 69 3.66 26.21 10.88
C ALA A 69 2.37 26.49 11.68
N MET A 70 2.15 25.78 12.78
CA MET A 70 1.02 25.97 13.70
C MET A 70 1.39 26.84 14.92
N GLN A 71 2.65 27.23 15.07
CA GLN A 71 3.11 28.08 16.17
C GLN A 71 3.05 29.56 15.78
N GLY A 72 2.27 30.36 16.52
CA GLY A 72 2.27 31.82 16.39
C GLY A 72 0.86 32.42 16.36
N SER A 73 0.76 33.75 16.23
CA SER A 73 -0.52 34.48 16.13
C SER A 73 -1.16 34.40 14.73
N GLY A 74 -0.71 33.47 13.89
CA GLY A 74 -1.27 33.14 12.58
C GLY A 74 -0.71 31.80 12.09
N CYS A 75 -1.59 30.88 11.69
CA CYS A 75 -1.20 29.60 11.11
C CYS A 75 -0.73 29.77 9.66
N ASP A 76 0.44 29.23 9.34
CA ASP A 76 0.99 29.21 7.98
C ASP A 76 0.33 28.09 7.14
N LYS A 77 -0.92 28.34 6.73
CA LYS A 77 -1.78 27.39 6.00
C LYS A 77 -1.09 26.81 4.76
N TYR A 78 -0.33 27.63 4.04
CA TYR A 78 0.41 27.19 2.84
C TYR A 78 1.46 26.13 3.16
N ARG A 79 2.17 26.27 4.28
CA ARG A 79 3.22 25.34 4.67
C ARG A 79 2.64 24.01 5.14
N VAL A 80 1.50 24.05 5.85
CA VAL A 80 0.72 22.85 6.20
C VAL A 80 0.28 22.10 4.95
N ILE A 81 -0.32 22.80 3.97
CA ILE A 81 -0.74 22.20 2.69
C ILE A 81 0.46 21.60 1.96
N GLN A 82 1.58 22.31 1.89
CA GLN A 82 2.77 21.84 1.18
C GLN A 82 3.32 20.52 1.76
N VAL A 83 3.34 20.38 3.09
CA VAL A 83 3.79 19.12 3.72
C VAL A 83 2.76 18.01 3.48
N ILE A 84 1.49 18.24 3.78
CA ILE A 84 0.47 17.17 3.76
C ILE A 84 0.14 16.73 2.33
N ALA A 85 -0.02 17.66 1.38
CA ALA A 85 -0.43 17.35 0.01
C ALA A 85 0.64 16.58 -0.79
N HIS A 86 1.92 16.74 -0.44
CA HIS A 86 3.02 16.03 -1.12
C HIS A 86 3.40 14.69 -0.45
N CYS A 87 2.82 14.36 0.70
CA CYS A 87 3.03 13.08 1.37
C CYS A 87 1.93 12.09 1.01
N ASN A 88 2.30 10.83 0.78
CA ASN A 88 1.30 9.77 0.62
C ASN A 88 0.60 9.46 1.96
N ASN A 89 -0.50 8.69 1.93
CA ASN A 89 -1.26 8.41 3.14
C ASN A 89 -0.44 7.67 4.21
N ALA A 90 0.39 6.69 3.81
CA ALA A 90 1.25 5.96 4.75
C ALA A 90 2.24 6.89 5.45
N GLN A 91 2.85 7.82 4.72
CA GLN A 91 3.75 8.85 5.24
C GLN A 91 3.02 9.78 6.21
N ARG A 92 1.79 10.20 5.89
CA ARG A 92 0.97 11.00 6.83
C ARG A 92 0.71 10.26 8.14
N GLN A 93 0.44 8.95 8.10
CA GLN A 93 0.32 8.16 9.32
C GLN A 93 1.63 8.11 10.11
N MET A 94 2.77 7.99 9.41
CA MET A 94 4.09 7.99 10.06
C MET A 94 4.42 9.30 10.78
N ILE A 95 3.87 10.45 10.39
CA ILE A 95 4.09 11.75 11.07
C ILE A 95 3.37 11.82 12.43
N ARG A 96 2.24 11.13 12.59
CA ARG A 96 1.44 11.18 13.83
C ARG A 96 2.25 10.73 15.06
N SER A 97 3.03 9.66 14.91
CA SER A 97 3.85 9.09 15.99
C SER A 97 4.94 10.04 16.51
N PRO A 98 5.88 10.57 15.69
CA PRO A 98 6.89 11.50 16.15
C PRO A 98 6.30 12.82 16.64
N TYR A 99 5.21 13.31 16.03
CA TYR A 99 4.54 14.53 16.50
C TYR A 99 3.99 14.36 17.93
N LYS A 100 3.30 13.24 18.19
CA LYS A 100 2.78 12.92 19.52
C LYS A 100 3.90 12.73 20.55
N ASN A 101 5.00 12.09 20.15
CA ASN A 101 6.13 11.83 21.04
C ASN A 101 6.90 13.11 21.39
N LYS A 102 7.11 14.02 20.43
CA LYS A 102 7.87 15.28 20.66
C LYS A 102 7.05 16.33 21.39
N TYR A 103 5.77 16.49 21.03
CA TYR A 103 4.95 17.62 21.50
C TYR A 103 3.85 17.22 22.48
N GLY A 104 3.61 15.93 22.71
CA GLY A 104 2.57 15.43 23.61
C GLY A 104 1.13 15.73 23.15
N LYS A 105 0.96 16.16 21.90
CA LYS A 105 -0.31 16.61 21.32
C LYS A 105 -0.72 15.71 20.16
N ASP A 106 -2.02 15.57 19.94
CA ASP A 106 -2.52 14.88 18.75
C ASP A 106 -2.48 15.83 17.55
N LEU A 107 -1.82 15.40 16.47
CA LEU A 107 -1.64 16.19 15.27
C LEU A 107 -2.97 16.55 14.59
N VAL A 108 -3.94 15.63 14.57
CA VAL A 108 -5.23 15.86 13.91
C VAL A 108 -6.06 16.87 14.69
N GLU A 109 -5.99 16.83 16.01
CA GLU A 109 -6.70 17.77 16.88
C GLU A 109 -6.11 19.18 16.86
N GLU A 110 -4.78 19.33 16.73
CA GLU A 110 -4.22 20.68 16.52
C GLU A 110 -4.54 21.23 15.14
N LEU A 111 -4.51 20.40 14.09
CA LEU A 111 -4.91 20.83 12.75
C LEU A 111 -6.38 21.31 12.71
N LYS A 112 -7.27 20.69 13.48
CA LYS A 112 -8.68 21.12 13.64
C LYS A 112 -8.85 22.49 14.29
N LYS A 113 -7.95 22.86 15.22
CA LYS A 113 -8.06 24.14 15.94
C LYS A 113 -7.47 25.28 15.15
N GLU A 114 -6.39 25.02 14.40
CA GLU A 114 -5.67 26.03 13.64
C GLU A 114 -6.30 26.28 12.25
N LEU A 115 -6.97 25.28 11.69
CA LEU A 115 -7.67 25.38 10.41
C LEU A 115 -9.17 25.56 10.62
N SER A 116 -9.84 26.18 9.64
CA SER A 116 -11.28 26.37 9.66
C SER A 116 -11.86 26.33 8.25
N GLY A 117 -13.14 25.97 8.15
CA GLY A 117 -13.90 25.90 6.91
C GLY A 117 -13.46 24.73 6.00
N ASP A 118 -13.58 24.90 4.69
CA ASP A 118 -13.34 23.81 3.72
C ASP A 118 -11.91 23.25 3.78
N LEU A 119 -10.93 24.09 4.15
CA LEU A 119 -9.54 23.66 4.27
C LEU A 119 -9.36 22.66 5.41
N GLU A 120 -10.06 22.86 6.53
CA GLU A 120 -10.04 21.96 7.68
C GLU A 120 -10.55 20.58 7.27
N ASP A 121 -11.73 20.51 6.63
CA ASP A 121 -12.36 19.25 6.21
C ASP A 121 -11.47 18.46 5.24
N VAL A 122 -10.82 19.14 4.29
CA VAL A 122 -9.91 18.51 3.34
C VAL A 122 -8.66 17.98 4.04
N ILE A 123 -8.01 18.78 4.88
CA ILE A 123 -6.77 18.38 5.55
C ILE A 123 -7.00 17.23 6.53
N ILE A 124 -8.08 17.27 7.32
CA ILE A 124 -8.44 16.15 8.21
C ILE A 124 -8.72 14.90 7.40
N GLY A 125 -9.48 15.02 6.31
CA GLY A 125 -9.75 13.91 5.42
C GLY A 125 -8.49 13.25 4.86
N LEU A 126 -7.53 14.08 4.43
CA LEU A 126 -6.24 13.63 3.93
C LEU A 126 -5.38 12.94 5.00
N MET A 127 -5.55 13.30 6.27
CA MET A 127 -4.82 12.71 7.39
C MET A 127 -5.41 11.37 7.84
N GLU A 128 -6.66 11.05 7.54
CA GLU A 128 -7.26 9.76 7.90
C GLU A 128 -6.87 8.62 6.94
N THR A 129 -6.97 7.38 7.40
CA THR A 129 -6.78 6.23 6.51
C THR A 129 -7.96 6.15 5.52
N PRO A 130 -7.76 5.67 4.28
CA PRO A 130 -8.82 5.63 3.27
C PRO A 130 -10.08 4.94 3.77
N THR A 131 -9.93 3.77 4.41
CA THR A 131 -11.06 3.02 4.99
C THR A 131 -11.83 3.80 6.05
N LYS A 132 -11.12 4.55 6.91
CA LYS A 132 -11.75 5.37 7.95
C LYS A 132 -12.44 6.58 7.34
N TYR A 133 -11.82 7.21 6.35
CA TYR A 133 -12.40 8.34 5.65
C TYR A 133 -13.69 7.93 4.92
N ASP A 134 -13.67 6.81 4.18
CA ASP A 134 -14.85 6.28 3.49
C ASP A 134 -15.99 5.99 4.48
N ALA A 135 -15.69 5.30 5.58
CA ALA A 135 -16.68 5.01 6.63
C ALA A 135 -17.27 6.30 7.24
N MET A 136 -16.43 7.32 7.46
CA MET A 136 -16.88 8.61 7.96
C MET A 136 -17.77 9.34 6.94
N GLN A 137 -17.44 9.30 5.65
CA GLN A 137 -18.27 9.91 4.61
C GLN A 137 -19.61 9.17 4.46
N LEU A 138 -19.61 7.84 4.52
CA LEU A 138 -20.84 7.04 4.52
C LEU A 138 -21.72 7.39 5.74
N GLN A 139 -21.12 7.48 6.93
CA GLN A 139 -21.85 7.89 8.14
C GLN A 139 -22.42 9.31 8.02
N LYS A 140 -21.62 10.26 7.52
CA LYS A 140 -22.07 11.63 7.28
C LYS A 140 -23.24 11.66 6.29
N ALA A 141 -23.14 10.96 5.17
CA ALA A 141 -24.20 10.85 4.16
C ALA A 141 -25.49 10.24 4.74
N MET A 142 -25.38 9.20 5.57
CA MET A 142 -26.54 8.59 6.23
C MET A 142 -27.17 9.46 7.33
N LYS A 143 -26.43 10.42 7.89
CA LYS A 143 -26.90 11.34 8.93
C LYS A 143 -27.56 12.60 8.34
N VAL A 144 -27.13 13.04 7.16
CA VAL A 144 -27.68 14.21 6.45
C VAL A 144 -29.03 13.84 5.82
N VAL A 145 -30.08 13.96 6.62
CA VAL A 145 -31.50 13.86 6.24
C VAL A 145 -31.92 12.44 5.80
N GLY A 146 -33.09 12.00 6.26
CA GLY A 146 -33.56 10.63 6.07
C GLY A 146 -33.32 10.06 4.67
N VAL A 147 -32.89 8.80 4.63
CA VAL A 147 -33.15 7.89 3.52
C VAL A 147 -34.53 8.26 2.97
N MET A 148 -34.56 8.77 1.74
CA MET A 148 -35.73 9.29 1.04
C MET A 148 -37.04 8.73 1.61
N ARG A 149 -37.88 9.65 2.12
CA ARG A 149 -39.30 9.45 2.41
C ARG A 149 -39.90 8.36 1.51
N ILE A 150 -40.23 7.21 2.11
CA ILE A 150 -41.29 6.35 1.58
C ILE A 150 -42.52 6.75 2.38
N SER A 151 -43.33 7.62 1.81
CA SER A 151 -44.71 7.94 2.24
C SER A 151 -45.60 7.76 1.02
#